data_AF-A0A2Z5JKH2-F1
#
_entry.id   AF-A0A2Z5JKH2-F1
#
_cell.length_a   1.000
_cell.length_b   1.000
_cell.length_c   1.000
_cell.angle_alpha   90.00
_cell.angle_beta   90.00
_cell.angle_gamma   90.00
#
_symmetry.space_group_name_H-M   'P 1'
#
loop_
_entity.id
_entity.type
_entity.pdbx_description
1 polymer ?
#
loop_
_entity_poly.entity_id
_entity_poly.type
_entity_poly.pdbx_seq_one_letter_code
_entity_poly.pdbx_strand_id
1 'polypeptide(L)' 'MRRYPDGREYHRVTATQMAARTWDRAMRHGLFLILNVAMGGMLPTADGATAGPATEPGHPMRVQHVTVPTREGAGS' A
#
# COMPACT_ATOMS: atom_id res chain seq x y z
N MET A 1 -10.16 -5.05 3.97
CA MET A 1 -8.92 -5.10 3.15
C MET A 1 -7.98 -6.15 3.73
N ARG A 2 -7.38 -7.01 2.89
CA ARG A 2 -6.37 -8.00 3.29
C ARG A 2 -5.09 -7.74 2.49
N ARG A 3 -3.91 -7.92 3.11
CA ARG A 3 -2.59 -7.73 2.49
C ARG A 3 -1.82 -9.05 2.47
N TYR A 4 -1.22 -9.37 1.32
CA TYR A 4 -0.56 -10.65 1.06
C TYR A 4 0.83 -10.48 0.44
N PRO A 5 1.85 -10.11 1.23
CA PRO A 5 3.23 -10.29 0.78
C PRO A 5 3.47 -11.78 0.52
N ASP A 6 4.04 -12.11 -0.64
CA ASP A 6 4.37 -13.47 -1.07
C ASP A 6 3.20 -14.48 -0.95
N GLY A 7 1.98 -13.99 -1.18
CA GLY A 7 0.76 -14.82 -1.14
C GLY A 7 0.26 -15.19 0.27
N ARG A 8 0.95 -14.78 1.34
CA ARG A 8 0.56 -15.08 2.73
C ARG A 8 -0.13 -13.89 3.39
N GLU A 9 -1.28 -14.12 4.03
CA GLU A 9 -1.98 -13.05 4.74
C GLU A 9 -1.10 -12.54 5.89
N TYR A 10 -0.78 -11.24 5.85
CA TYR A 10 0.01 -10.57 6.87
C TYR A 10 -0.84 -9.61 7.70
N HIS A 11 -1.75 -8.87 7.06
CA HIS A 11 -2.61 -7.88 7.71
C HIS A 11 -4.05 -7.92 7.19
N ARG A 12 -4.99 -7.68 8.11
CA ARG A 12 -6.43 -7.63 7.85
C ARG A 12 -7.06 -6.43 8.54
N VAL A 13 -7.72 -5.59 7.75
CA VAL A 13 -8.52 -4.44 8.21
C VAL A 13 -9.98 -4.68 7.86
N THR A 14 -10.87 -4.62 8.84
CA THR A 14 -12.32 -4.83 8.67
C THR A 14 -13.10 -3.54 8.89
N ALA A 15 -14.26 -3.40 8.24
CA ALA A 15 -15.10 -2.22 8.38
C ALA A 15 -15.54 -1.96 9.83
N THR A 16 -15.67 -3.04 10.62
CA THR A 16 -16.04 -2.99 12.04
C THR A 16 -14.99 -2.35 12.96
N GLN A 17 -13.77 -2.11 12.48
CA GLN A 17 -12.71 -1.47 13.24
C GLN A 17 -12.85 0.06 13.28
N MET A 18 -13.81 0.64 12.56
CA MET A 18 -14.04 2.09 12.50
C MET A 18 -15.52 2.43 12.31
N ALA A 19 -15.86 3.71 12.48
CA ALA A 19 -17.20 4.20 12.19
C ALA A 19 -17.56 4.01 10.70
N ALA A 20 -18.80 3.61 10.41
CA ALA A 20 -19.27 3.29 9.05
C ALA A 20 -19.01 4.43 8.05
N ARG A 21 -19.26 5.69 8.44
CA ARG A 21 -19.01 6.86 7.57
C ARG A 21 -17.52 7.02 7.20
N THR A 22 -16.61 6.65 8.09
CA THR A 22 -15.16 6.70 7.82
C THR A 22 -14.76 5.61 6.83
N TRP A 23 -15.30 4.41 7.00
CA TRP A 23 -15.11 3.32 6.05
C TRP A 23 -15.63 3.69 4.65
N ASP A 24 -16.86 4.21 4.59
CA ASP A 24 -17.50 4.54 3.33
C ASP A 24 -16.72 5.60 2.54
N ARG A 25 -16.25 6.65 3.22
CA ARG A 25 -15.40 7.68 2.61
C ARG A 25 -14.04 7.14 2.14
N ALA A 26 -13.52 6.11 2.78
CA ALA A 26 -12.20 5.56 2.44
C ALA A 26 -12.25 4.53 1.31
N MET A 27 -13.38 3.83 1.14
CA MET A 27 -13.44 2.62 0.32
C MET A 27 -14.55 2.61 -0.74
N ARG A 28 -15.61 3.42 -0.62
CA ARG A 28 -16.73 3.42 -1.60
C ARG A 28 -16.51 4.34 -2.80
N HIS A 29 -15.29 4.36 -3.32
CA HIS A 29 -14.93 5.03 -4.56
C HIS A 29 -13.80 4.29 -5.25
N GLY A 30 -13.57 4.58 -6.53
CA GLY A 30 -12.40 4.07 -7.26
C GLY A 30 -11.10 4.50 -6.58
N LEU A 31 -10.05 3.69 -6.75
CA LEU A 31 -8.70 3.98 -6.27
C LEU A 31 -7.75 3.96 -7.47
N PHE A 32 -6.68 4.75 -7.38
CA PHE A 32 -5.58 4.73 -8.34
C PHE A 32 -4.33 4.16 -7.67
N LEU A 33 -3.48 3.49 -8.46
CA LEU A 33 -2.22 2.96 -7.97
C LEU A 33 -1.12 4.02 -8.11
N ILE A 34 -0.27 4.13 -7.09
CA ILE A 34 0.93 4.98 -7.10
C ILE A 34 2.14 4.07 -6.86
N LEU A 35 3.15 4.18 -7.72
CA LEU A 35 4.45 3.54 -7.56
C LEU A 35 5.51 4.64 -7.59
N ASN A 36 6.26 4.80 -6.50
CA ASN A 36 7.28 5.84 -6.37
C ASN A 36 8.48 5.35 -5.55
N VAL A 37 9.61 6.05 -5.71
CA VAL A 37 10.78 5.96 -4.82
C VAL A 37 10.94 7.33 -4.15
N ALA A 38 10.34 7.50 -2.98
CA ALA A 38 10.50 8.72 -2.19
C ALA A 38 11.84 8.71 -1.44
N MET A 39 12.53 9.86 -1.40
CA MET A 39 13.79 10.04 -0.69
C MET A 39 13.60 10.92 0.54
N GLY A 40 13.93 10.41 1.72
CA GLY A 40 13.82 11.14 2.99
C GLY A 40 12.40 11.32 3.50
N GLY A 41 12.20 12.33 4.36
CA GLY A 41 10.94 12.61 5.04
C GLY A 41 10.78 11.87 6.38
N MET A 42 9.66 12.14 7.07
CA MET A 42 9.44 11.65 8.44
C MET A 42 9.32 10.14 8.55
N LEU A 43 8.91 9.45 7.48
CA LEU A 43 8.77 8.00 7.50
C LEU A 43 10.14 7.32 7.68
N PRO A 44 11.15 7.51 6.80
CA PRO A 44 12.50 7.03 7.06
C PRO A 44 13.11 7.53 8.37
N THR A 45 12.87 8.79 8.76
CA THR A 45 13.40 9.35 10.01
C THR A 45 12.88 8.64 11.25
N ALA A 46 11.62 8.20 11.25
CA ALA A 46 11.04 7.43 12.36
C ALA A 46 11.74 6.08 12.56
N ASP A 47 12.32 5.52 11.50
CA ASP A 47 13.12 4.28 11.52
C ASP A 47 14.63 4.56 11.67
N GLY A 48 15.02 5.80 12.00
CA GLY A 48 16.42 6.21 12.22
C GLY A 48 17.23 6.49 10.96
N ALA A 49 16.62 6.42 9.77
CA ALA A 49 17.28 6.71 8.51
C ALA A 49 17.18 8.20 8.15
N THR A 50 18.28 8.79 7.68
CA THR A 50 18.29 10.17 7.17
C THR A 50 18.93 10.19 5.78
N ALA A 51 18.21 10.75 4.80
CA ALA A 51 18.76 10.98 3.47
C ALA A 51 19.83 12.07 3.54
N GLY A 52 20.99 11.83 2.93
CA GLY A 52 22.13 12.76 2.95
C GLY A 52 23.20 12.37 1.94
N PRO A 53 24.40 12.96 2.02
CA PRO A 53 25.48 12.71 1.05
C PRO A 53 25.94 11.26 0.98
N ALA A 54 25.76 10.48 2.06
CA ALA A 54 26.05 9.05 2.10
C ALA A 54 24.95 8.18 1.45
N THR A 55 23.82 8.77 1.05
CA THR A 55 22.75 8.03 0.39
C THR A 55 23.15 7.75 -1.06
N GLU A 56 23.31 6.47 -1.37
CA GLU A 56 23.69 6.04 -2.71
C GLU A 56 22.54 6.25 -3.73
N PRO A 57 22.80 6.92 -4.87
CA PRO A 57 21.84 6.99 -5.96
C PRO A 57 21.88 5.73 -6.84
N GLY A 58 20.95 5.63 -7.80
CA GLY A 58 21.00 4.59 -8.84
C GLY A 58 20.39 3.24 -8.46
N HIS A 59 19.62 3.18 -7.37
CA HIS A 59 18.90 1.99 -6.92
C HIS A 59 17.41 2.03 -7.32
N PRO A 60 17.01 1.50 -8.50
CA PRO A 60 15.64 1.63 -8.99
C PRO A 60 14.67 0.67 -8.31
N MET A 61 13.40 1.07 -8.19
CA MET A 61 12.31 0.14 -7.89
C MET A 61 11.99 -0.70 -9.13
N ARG A 62 12.38 -1.98 -9.11
CA ARG A 62 12.14 -2.92 -10.21
C ARG A 62 10.77 -3.55 -10.08
N VAL A 63 9.81 -3.10 -10.89
CA VAL A 63 8.45 -3.66 -10.95
C VAL A 63 8.32 -4.47 -12.23
N GLN A 64 8.16 -5.79 -12.11
CA GLN A 64 8.01 -6.67 -13.28
C GLN A 64 6.58 -6.63 -13.82
N HIS A 65 5.58 -6.64 -12.95
CA HIS A 65 4.17 -6.67 -13.35
C HIS A 65 3.23 -6.10 -12.27
N VAL A 66 2.11 -5.52 -12.71
CA VAL A 66 0.99 -5.10 -11.87
C VAL A 66 -0.29 -5.70 -12.44
N THR A 67 -1.01 -6.50 -11.63
CA THR A 67 -2.30 -7.07 -12.01
C THR A 67 -3.41 -6.55 -11.10
N VAL A 68 -4.57 -6.23 -11.66
CA VAL A 68 -5.79 -5.91 -10.90
C VAL A 68 -6.91 -6.87 -11.31
N PRO A 69 -6.97 -8.07 -10.73
CA PRO A 69 -8.04 -9.02 -11.02
C PRO A 69 -9.31 -8.67 -10.24
N THR A 70 -10.47 -8.80 -10.88
CA THR A 70 -11.77 -8.81 -10.20
C THR A 70 -12.18 -10.25 -9.95
N ARG A 71 -12.97 -10.46 -8.89
CA ARG A 71 -13.73 -11.69 -8.70
C ARG A 71 -15.19 -11.31 -8.88
N GLU A 72 -15.85 -11.92 -9.85
CA GLU A 72 -17.32 -11.82 -9.90
C GLU A 72 -17.87 -12.50 -8.66
N GLY A 73 -18.88 -11.88 -8.03
CA GLY A 73 -19.55 -12.48 -6.88
C GLY A 73 -20.15 -13.82 -7.30
N ALA A 74 -20.06 -14.83 -6.44
CA ALA A 74 -20.88 -16.03 -6.61
C ALA A 74 -22.35 -15.57 -6.65
N GLY A 75 -22.95 -15.57 -7.83
CA GLY A 75 -24.35 -15.22 -8.00
C GLY A 75 -25.20 -16.18 -7.19
N SER A 76 -26.04 -15.63 -6.32
CA SER A 76 -27.20 -16.30 -5.74
C SER A 76 -28.44 -15.86 -6.49
#